data_AF-A0A8T5BSX9-F1
#
_entry.id   AF-A0A8T5BSX9-F1
#
_cell.length_a   1.000
_cell.length_b   1.000
_cell.length_c   1.000
_cell.angle_alpha   90.00
_cell.angle_beta   90.00
_cell.angle_gamma   90.00
#
_symmetry.space_group_name_H-M   'P 1'
#
loop_
_entity.id
_entity.type
_entity.pdbx_description
1 polymer ?
#
loop_
_entity_poly.entity_id
_entity_poly.type
_entity_poly.pdbx_seq_one_letter_code
_entity_poly.pdbx_strand_id
1 'polypeptide(L)'
;MKKIKLPSREECFILMKKYNVPENILKHSLVVNKFAIQLANLLINEGEQVNKILVDRASLLHDIGKFKALNKGVSHEEEGYKILKKEGFNEIANIVKKHSLFSVLNKKEAPVTWEEKIVFYADKRVNEDKIVTLKERMNYLKKRYGKNKKILKKIEAAEPLIYQIEKEIFNKISKTSLNF
;
A
#
# COMPACT_ATOMS: atom_id res chain seq x y z
N MET A 1 5.72 -20.58 17.96
CA MET A 1 5.59 -19.39 17.09
C MET A 1 4.32 -18.64 17.49
N LYS A 2 4.35 -17.31 17.71
CA LYS A 2 3.14 -16.53 18.03
C LYS A 2 2.20 -16.55 16.83
N LYS A 3 0.94 -16.96 17.03
CA LYS A 3 -0.10 -16.96 15.99
C LYS A 3 -0.39 -15.51 15.59
N ILE A 4 -0.18 -15.18 14.32
CA ILE A 4 -0.49 -13.85 13.79
C ILE A 4 -2.01 -13.69 13.77
N LYS A 5 -2.53 -12.66 14.44
CA LYS A 5 -3.96 -12.32 14.42
C LYS A 5 -4.25 -11.48 13.18
N LEU A 6 -5.05 -12.01 12.25
CA LEU A 6 -5.54 -11.31 11.06
C LEU A 6 -7.06 -11.33 11.04
N PRO A 7 -7.73 -10.27 10.57
CA PRO A 7 -9.15 -10.27 10.33
C PRO A 7 -9.49 -11.14 9.11
N SER A 8 -10.71 -11.67 9.08
CA SER A 8 -11.38 -12.12 7.87
C SER A 8 -11.62 -10.95 6.91
N ARG A 9 -11.97 -11.25 5.64
CA ARG A 9 -12.34 -10.19 4.68
C ARG A 9 -13.60 -9.45 5.16
N GLU A 10 -14.56 -10.17 5.71
CA GLU A 10 -15.78 -9.58 6.26
C GLU A 10 -15.45 -8.59 7.40
N GLU A 11 -14.59 -8.98 8.33
CA GLU A 11 -14.11 -8.08 9.39
C GLU A 11 -13.38 -6.86 8.82
N CYS A 12 -12.61 -6.97 7.73
CA CYS A 12 -12.03 -5.79 7.07
C CYS A 12 -13.10 -4.79 6.64
N PHE A 13 -14.20 -5.25 6.02
CA PHE A 13 -15.28 -4.37 5.59
C PHE A 13 -16.08 -3.80 6.77
N ILE A 14 -16.29 -4.59 7.83
CA ILE A 14 -16.89 -4.11 9.08
C ILE A 14 -16.04 -2.99 9.69
N LEU A 15 -14.71 -3.15 9.71
CA LEU A 15 -13.78 -2.11 10.18
C LEU A 15 -13.85 -0.85 9.33
N MET A 16 -13.84 -0.99 7.99
CA MET A 16 -13.98 0.16 7.09
C MET A 16 -15.27 0.94 7.36
N LYS A 17 -16.39 0.23 7.57
CA LYS A 17 -17.66 0.85 7.95
C LYS A 17 -17.57 1.52 9.33
N LYS A 18 -17.02 0.83 10.34
CA LYS A 18 -16.84 1.32 11.72
C LYS A 18 -16.02 2.62 11.78
N TYR A 19 -15.02 2.74 10.91
CA TYR A 19 -14.14 3.92 10.83
C TYR A 19 -14.56 4.93 9.76
N ASN A 20 -15.79 4.82 9.24
CA ASN A 20 -16.40 5.72 8.27
C ASN A 20 -15.53 5.93 7.01
N VAL A 21 -14.93 4.85 6.50
CA VAL A 21 -14.18 4.89 5.24
C VAL A 21 -15.14 5.23 4.09
N PRO A 22 -14.93 6.35 3.37
CA PRO A 22 -15.76 6.77 2.26
C PRO A 22 -15.73 5.79 1.07
N GLU A 23 -16.79 5.78 0.27
CA GLU A 23 -16.96 4.87 -0.87
C GLU A 23 -15.83 4.98 -1.90
N ASN A 24 -15.34 6.18 -2.18
CA ASN A 24 -14.22 6.39 -3.11
C ASN A 24 -12.90 5.79 -2.58
N ILE A 25 -12.68 5.80 -1.26
CA ILE A 25 -11.52 5.14 -0.64
C ILE A 25 -11.70 3.62 -0.68
N LEU A 26 -12.91 3.12 -0.42
CA LEU A 26 -13.22 1.70 -0.55
C LEU A 26 -12.96 1.19 -1.98
N LYS A 27 -13.44 1.90 -3.01
CA LYS A 27 -13.20 1.57 -4.43
C LYS A 27 -11.70 1.51 -4.74
N HIS A 28 -10.94 2.50 -4.28
CA HIS A 28 -9.49 2.50 -4.40
C HIS A 28 -8.86 1.25 -3.75
N SER A 29 -9.19 0.98 -2.48
CA SER A 29 -8.67 -0.17 -1.74
C SER A 29 -8.98 -1.51 -2.39
N LEU A 30 -10.15 -1.66 -3.02
CA LEU A 30 -10.51 -2.89 -3.74
C LEU A 30 -9.63 -3.11 -4.98
N VAL A 31 -9.33 -2.05 -5.74
CA VAL A 31 -8.48 -2.14 -6.93
C VAL A 31 -7.02 -2.38 -6.52
N VAL A 32 -6.54 -1.71 -5.49
CA VAL A 32 -5.22 -1.97 -4.88
C VAL A 32 -5.13 -3.42 -4.39
N ASN A 33 -6.14 -3.92 -3.69
CA ASN A 33 -6.19 -5.31 -3.23
C ASN A 33 -6.13 -6.32 -4.37
N LYS A 34 -6.90 -6.10 -5.44
CA LYS A 34 -6.89 -6.97 -6.62
C LYS A 34 -5.49 -7.07 -7.23
N PHE A 35 -4.83 -5.93 -7.45
CA PHE A 35 -3.49 -5.88 -8.02
C PHE A 35 -2.43 -6.45 -7.07
N ALA A 36 -2.52 -6.16 -5.76
CA ALA A 36 -1.63 -6.70 -4.74
C ALA A 36 -1.70 -8.24 -4.67
N ILE A 37 -2.91 -8.81 -4.77
CA ILE A 37 -3.09 -10.27 -4.76
C ILE A 37 -2.54 -10.92 -6.02
N GLN A 38 -2.68 -10.27 -7.18
CA GLN A 38 -2.04 -10.73 -8.41
C GLN A 38 -0.51 -10.78 -8.26
N LEU A 39 0.11 -9.71 -7.76
CA LEU A 39 1.56 -9.68 -7.51
C LEU A 39 2.00 -10.73 -6.49
N ALA A 40 1.25 -10.91 -5.40
CA ALA A 40 1.55 -11.93 -4.41
C ALA A 40 1.52 -13.34 -5.01
N ASN A 41 0.52 -13.66 -5.84
CA ASN A 41 0.46 -14.96 -6.51
C ASN A 41 1.64 -15.16 -7.46
N LEU A 42 2.02 -14.13 -8.24
CA LEU A 42 3.15 -14.21 -9.16
C LEU A 42 4.46 -14.49 -8.40
N LEU A 43 4.72 -13.77 -7.32
CA LEU A 43 5.90 -13.98 -6.49
C LEU A 43 5.91 -15.38 -5.84
N ILE A 44 4.77 -15.85 -5.34
CA ILE A 44 4.63 -17.20 -4.77
C ILE A 44 4.93 -18.27 -5.82
N ASN A 45 4.43 -18.11 -7.05
CA ASN A 45 4.67 -19.07 -8.14
C ASN A 45 6.15 -19.15 -8.52
N GLU A 46 6.92 -18.09 -8.29
CA GLU A 46 8.36 -18.01 -8.55
C GLU A 46 9.19 -18.43 -7.32
N GLY A 47 8.53 -18.97 -6.28
CA GLY A 47 9.17 -19.53 -5.09
C GLY A 47 9.46 -18.53 -3.97
N GLU A 48 9.02 -17.28 -4.08
CA GLU A 48 9.18 -16.31 -3.00
C GLU A 48 8.21 -16.59 -1.85
N GLN A 49 8.69 -16.42 -0.62
CA GLN A 49 7.87 -16.59 0.58
C GLN A 49 7.04 -15.34 0.82
N VAL A 50 5.76 -15.37 0.45
CA VAL A 50 4.81 -14.27 0.66
C VAL A 50 3.60 -14.76 1.45
N ASN A 51 3.30 -14.08 2.56
CA ASN A 51 2.04 -14.30 3.26
C ASN A 51 0.89 -13.60 2.53
N LYS A 52 0.27 -14.32 1.58
CA LYS A 52 -0.85 -13.83 0.77
C LYS A 52 -2.04 -13.32 1.60
N ILE A 53 -2.35 -13.96 2.73
CA ILE A 53 -3.46 -13.52 3.59
C ILE A 53 -3.13 -12.17 4.22
N LEU A 54 -1.89 -11.96 4.67
CA LEU A 54 -1.45 -10.67 5.20
C LEU A 54 -1.49 -9.58 4.12
N VAL A 55 -1.01 -9.85 2.90
CA VAL A 55 -1.13 -8.93 1.75
C VAL A 55 -2.58 -8.56 1.48
N ASP A 56 -3.47 -9.56 1.46
CA ASP A 56 -4.90 -9.35 1.21
C ASP A 56 -5.49 -8.36 2.22
N ARG A 57 -5.33 -8.63 3.52
CA ARG A 57 -5.94 -7.79 4.56
C ARG A 57 -5.28 -6.42 4.66
N ALA A 58 -3.96 -6.34 4.49
CA ALA A 58 -3.23 -5.07 4.54
C ALA A 58 -3.53 -4.17 3.34
N SER A 59 -3.63 -4.71 2.13
CA SER A 59 -4.01 -3.93 0.95
C SER A 59 -5.47 -3.44 1.01
N LEU A 60 -6.40 -4.20 1.60
CA LEU A 60 -7.73 -3.68 1.89
C LEU A 60 -7.65 -2.51 2.88
N LEU A 61 -6.99 -2.70 4.02
CA LEU A 61 -7.04 -1.75 5.14
C LEU A 61 -6.02 -0.59 5.07
N HIS A 62 -5.19 -0.50 4.02
CA HIS A 62 -4.06 0.45 3.98
C HIS A 62 -4.48 1.92 4.19
N ASP A 63 -5.63 2.29 3.64
CA ASP A 63 -6.15 3.66 3.68
C ASP A 63 -7.23 3.88 4.77
N ILE A 64 -7.41 2.94 5.71
CA ILE A 64 -8.46 3.04 6.76
C ILE A 64 -8.36 4.32 7.61
N GLY A 65 -7.15 4.86 7.77
CA GLY A 65 -6.89 6.10 8.52
C GLY A 65 -7.21 7.38 7.75
N LYS A 66 -7.39 7.33 6.43
CA LYS A 66 -7.38 8.50 5.54
C LYS A 66 -8.45 9.52 5.83
N PHE A 67 -9.70 9.09 5.99
CA PHE A 67 -10.80 10.00 6.28
C PHE A 67 -10.62 10.72 7.63
N LYS A 68 -10.26 9.97 8.67
CA LYS A 68 -10.03 10.52 10.00
C LYS A 68 -8.79 11.42 10.07
N ALA A 69 -7.76 11.10 9.30
CA ALA A 69 -6.54 11.89 9.21
C ALA A 69 -6.77 13.25 8.55
N LEU A 70 -7.57 13.29 7.47
CA LEU A 70 -8.00 14.52 6.82
C LEU A 70 -8.70 15.47 7.80
N ASN A 71 -9.62 14.95 8.61
CA ASN A 71 -10.37 15.76 9.59
C ASN A 71 -9.50 16.29 10.74
N LYS A 72 -8.36 15.66 11.02
CA LYS A 72 -7.46 16.02 12.12
C LYS A 72 -6.20 16.76 11.68
N GLY A 73 -5.94 16.85 10.37
CA GLY A 73 -4.68 17.39 9.85
C GLY A 73 -3.46 16.54 10.20
N VAL A 74 -3.62 15.22 10.37
CA VAL A 74 -2.51 14.28 10.66
C VAL A 74 -2.21 13.39 9.45
N SER A 75 -1.11 12.65 9.52
CA SER A 75 -0.75 11.63 8.52
C SER A 75 -1.72 10.44 8.57
N HIS A 76 -2.13 9.94 7.40
CA HIS A 76 -3.11 8.86 7.33
C HIS A 76 -2.53 7.49 7.61
N GLU A 77 -1.26 7.27 7.27
CA GLU A 77 -0.55 6.05 7.65
C GLU A 77 -0.40 5.92 9.17
N GLU A 78 -0.19 7.02 9.89
CA GLU A 78 -0.09 7.02 11.36
C GLU A 78 -1.46 6.83 12.04
N GLU A 79 -2.52 7.44 11.52
CA GLU A 79 -3.88 7.19 12.03
C GLU A 79 -4.33 5.75 11.71
N GLY A 80 -4.01 5.24 10.52
CA GLY A 80 -4.26 3.84 10.13
C GLY A 80 -3.51 2.86 11.04
N TYR A 81 -2.24 3.13 11.33
CA TYR A 81 -1.46 2.37 12.31
C TYR A 81 -2.15 2.32 13.68
N LYS A 82 -2.56 3.48 14.22
CA LYS A 82 -3.24 3.57 15.53
C LYS A 82 -4.56 2.80 15.55
N ILE A 83 -5.37 2.93 14.50
CA ILE A 83 -6.63 2.20 14.35
C ILE A 83 -6.36 0.68 14.40
N LEU A 84 -5.45 0.19 13.59
CA LEU A 84 -5.20 -1.25 13.47
C LEU A 84 -4.54 -1.84 14.73
N LYS A 85 -3.68 -1.06 15.41
CA LYS A 85 -3.17 -1.41 16.74
C LYS A 85 -4.30 -1.53 17.76
N LYS A 86 -5.23 -0.58 17.78
CA LYS A 86 -6.39 -0.59 18.69
C LYS A 86 -7.28 -1.81 18.46
N GLU A 87 -7.47 -2.24 17.22
CA GLU A 87 -8.25 -3.44 16.89
C GLU A 87 -7.48 -4.77 17.09
N GLY A 88 -6.19 -4.68 17.46
CA GLY A 88 -5.34 -5.83 17.74
C GLY A 88 -4.68 -6.47 16.51
N PHE A 89 -4.69 -5.80 15.35
CA PHE A 89 -4.11 -6.28 14.09
C PHE A 89 -2.71 -5.69 13.87
N ASN A 90 -1.77 -6.09 14.74
CA ASN A 90 -0.42 -5.53 14.82
C ASN A 90 0.40 -5.63 13.53
N GLU A 91 0.35 -6.78 12.84
CA GLU A 91 1.12 -6.98 11.61
C GLU A 91 0.61 -6.11 10.47
N ILE A 92 -0.71 -5.99 10.35
CA ILE A 92 -1.35 -5.11 9.37
C ILE A 92 -0.98 -3.65 9.67
N ALA A 93 -1.05 -3.24 10.94
CA ALA A 93 -0.66 -1.89 11.35
C ALA A 93 0.76 -1.54 10.89
N ASN A 94 1.71 -2.44 11.07
CA ASN A 94 3.11 -2.22 10.67
C ASN A 94 3.26 -2.00 9.16
N ILE A 95 2.56 -2.78 8.33
CA ILE A 95 2.54 -2.59 6.87
C ILE A 95 1.91 -1.23 6.52
N VAL A 96 0.76 -0.92 7.12
CA VAL A 96 0.06 0.36 6.88
C VAL A 96 0.92 1.55 7.26
N LYS A 97 1.73 1.48 8.33
CA LYS A 97 2.62 2.60 8.68
C LYS A 97 3.63 2.94 7.58
N LYS A 98 4.00 1.97 6.74
CA LYS A 98 5.07 2.08 5.74
C LYS A 98 4.57 2.35 4.32
N HIS A 99 3.26 2.41 4.07
CA HIS A 99 2.73 2.47 2.70
C HIS A 99 2.79 3.87 2.07
N SER A 100 3.03 4.93 2.84
CA SER A 100 3.01 6.32 2.34
C SER A 100 4.12 6.56 1.31
N LEU A 101 3.87 7.41 0.31
CA LEU A 101 4.83 7.66 -0.78
C LEU A 101 6.25 8.01 -0.30
N PHE A 102 6.36 8.69 0.83
CA PHE A 102 7.63 9.21 1.34
C PHE A 102 8.34 8.27 2.33
N SER A 103 7.73 7.14 2.69
CA SER A 103 8.34 6.17 3.61
C SER A 103 9.68 5.65 3.09
N VAL A 104 9.83 5.52 1.77
CA VAL A 104 11.08 5.10 1.10
C VAL A 104 12.25 6.06 1.35
N LEU A 105 11.99 7.32 1.73
CA LEU A 105 13.05 8.29 2.05
C LEU A 105 13.67 8.07 3.43
N ASN A 106 13.07 7.20 4.26
CA ASN A 106 13.53 6.90 5.60
C ASN A 106 13.77 5.40 5.74
N LYS A 107 15.02 4.98 5.94
CA LYS A 107 15.41 3.56 6.04
C LYS A 107 14.61 2.77 7.08
N LYS A 108 14.12 3.41 8.15
CA LYS A 108 13.32 2.74 9.20
C LYS A 108 11.85 2.53 8.79
N GLU A 109 11.36 3.32 7.85
CA GLU A 109 9.97 3.31 7.39
C GLU A 109 9.82 2.71 5.98
N ALA A 110 10.93 2.55 5.25
CA ALA A 110 10.92 1.93 3.93
C ALA A 110 10.37 0.49 3.99
N PRO A 111 9.59 0.06 2.98
CA PRO A 111 9.17 -1.33 2.83
C PRO A 111 10.36 -2.28 2.70
N VAL A 112 10.40 -3.32 3.52
CA VAL A 112 11.48 -4.33 3.55
C VAL A 112 10.96 -5.70 3.15
N THR A 113 9.87 -6.17 3.76
CA THR A 113 9.32 -7.51 3.45
C THR A 113 8.55 -7.51 2.13
N TRP A 114 8.29 -8.69 1.57
CA TRP A 114 7.46 -8.80 0.38
C TRP A 114 6.07 -8.23 0.59
N GLU A 115 5.44 -8.48 1.73
CA GLU A 115 4.10 -7.96 2.03
C GLU A 115 4.08 -6.43 2.08
N GLU A 116 5.10 -5.83 2.70
CA GLU A 116 5.26 -4.38 2.74
C GLU A 116 5.47 -3.80 1.33
N LYS A 117 6.37 -4.40 0.53
CA LYS A 117 6.68 -3.95 -0.83
C LYS A 117 5.49 -4.08 -1.76
N ILE A 118 4.77 -5.21 -1.71
CA ILE A 118 3.59 -5.47 -2.55
C ILE A 118 2.50 -4.45 -2.25
N VAL A 119 2.15 -4.24 -0.97
CA VAL A 119 1.09 -3.29 -0.59
C VAL A 119 1.48 -1.86 -0.96
N PHE A 120 2.72 -1.46 -0.64
CA PHE A 120 3.24 -0.15 -1.00
C PHE A 120 3.17 0.11 -2.50
N TYR A 121 3.68 -0.84 -3.29
CA TYR A 121 3.78 -0.70 -4.75
C TYR A 121 2.41 -0.77 -5.42
N ALA A 122 1.52 -1.65 -4.96
CA ALA A 122 0.18 -1.78 -5.50
C ALA A 122 -0.62 -0.48 -5.38
N ASP A 123 -0.53 0.23 -4.25
CA ASP A 123 -1.12 1.58 -4.10
C ASP A 123 -0.54 2.57 -5.12
N LYS A 124 0.77 2.52 -5.40
CA LYS A 124 1.39 3.37 -6.44
C LYS A 124 1.05 2.97 -7.87
N ARG A 125 0.46 1.79 -8.07
CA ARG A 125 -0.06 1.33 -9.36
C ARG A 125 -1.55 1.60 -9.53
N VAL A 126 -2.18 2.31 -8.60
CA VAL A 126 -3.59 2.72 -8.69
C VAL A 126 -3.72 4.23 -8.56
N ASN A 127 -4.42 4.85 -9.51
CA ASN A 127 -4.87 6.23 -9.41
C ASN A 127 -6.39 6.25 -9.31
N GLU A 128 -6.92 6.75 -8.18
CA GLU A 128 -8.33 6.63 -7.83
C GLU A 128 -8.76 5.16 -7.84
N ASP A 129 -9.46 4.69 -8.86
CA ASP A 129 -9.90 3.30 -9.02
C ASP A 129 -9.38 2.63 -10.29
N LYS A 130 -8.32 3.18 -10.90
CA LYS A 130 -7.73 2.66 -12.14
C LYS A 130 -6.29 2.23 -11.95
N ILE A 131 -5.95 1.05 -12.47
CA ILE A 131 -4.56 0.60 -12.56
C ILE A 131 -3.86 1.46 -13.61
N VAL A 132 -2.71 2.03 -13.24
CA VAL A 132 -1.87 2.89 -14.09
C VAL A 132 -0.43 2.42 -14.02
N THR A 133 0.40 2.84 -14.97
CA THR A 133 1.86 2.66 -14.87
C THR A 133 2.43 3.51 -13.74
N LEU A 134 3.59 3.10 -13.21
CA LEU A 134 4.28 3.89 -12.19
C LEU A 134 4.64 5.29 -12.72
N LYS A 135 5.06 5.39 -13.99
CA LYS A 135 5.34 6.67 -14.66
C LYS A 135 4.13 7.60 -14.68
N GLU A 136 2.96 7.09 -15.08
CA GLU A 136 1.72 7.87 -15.06
C GLU A 136 1.37 8.33 -13.64
N ARG A 137 1.50 7.46 -12.64
CA ARG A 137 1.26 7.82 -11.23
C ARG A 137 2.19 8.94 -10.78
N MET A 138 3.50 8.84 -11.05
CA MET A 138 4.47 9.85 -10.65
C MET A 138 4.21 11.19 -11.34
N ASN A 139 3.91 11.17 -12.64
CA ASN A 139 3.53 12.37 -13.39
C ASN A 139 2.26 13.03 -12.83
N TYR A 140 1.25 12.23 -12.50
CA TYR A 140 0.03 12.73 -11.86
C TYR A 140 0.33 13.40 -10.51
N LEU A 141 1.14 12.77 -9.65
CA LEU A 141 1.49 13.32 -8.34
C LEU A 141 2.30 14.63 -8.46
N LYS A 142 3.27 14.69 -9.39
CA LYS A 142 4.01 15.91 -9.70
C LYS A 142 3.09 17.03 -10.20
N LYS A 143 2.14 16.73 -11.09
CA LYS A 143 1.16 17.72 -11.58
C LYS A 143 0.23 18.20 -10.46
N ARG A 144 -0.26 17.29 -9.61
CA ARG A 144 -1.19 17.60 -8.52
C ARG A 144 -0.54 18.41 -7.41
N TYR A 145 0.69 18.09 -7.03
CA TYR A 145 1.38 18.70 -5.87
C TYR A 145 2.54 19.64 -6.24
N GLY A 146 2.86 19.79 -7.52
CA GLY A 146 4.05 20.50 -8.01
C GLY A 146 4.09 22.00 -7.71
N LYS A 147 2.95 22.62 -7.39
CA LYS A 147 2.91 24.01 -6.91
C LYS A 147 3.66 24.19 -5.58
N ASN A 148 3.72 23.14 -4.76
CA ASN A 148 4.51 23.13 -3.54
C ASN A 148 5.92 22.57 -3.83
N LYS A 149 6.90 23.46 -3.96
CA LYS A 149 8.31 23.10 -4.25
C LYS A 149 8.91 22.10 -3.25
N LYS A 150 8.51 22.14 -1.97
CA LYS A 150 9.01 21.19 -0.96
C LYS A 150 8.45 19.79 -1.21
N ILE A 151 7.16 19.67 -1.53
CA ILE A 151 6.53 18.39 -1.84
C ILE A 151 7.08 17.84 -3.16
N LEU A 152 7.24 18.69 -4.17
CA LEU A 152 7.82 18.29 -5.46
C LEU A 152 9.21 17.66 -5.30
N LYS A 153 10.11 18.32 -4.57
CA LYS A 153 11.44 17.77 -4.27
C LYS A 153 11.38 16.42 -3.55
N LYS A 154 10.43 16.24 -2.62
CA LYS A 154 10.23 14.94 -1.94
C LYS A 154 9.74 13.86 -2.90
N ILE A 155 8.85 14.20 -3.84
CA ILE A 155 8.37 13.26 -4.86
C ILE A 155 9.54 12.86 -5.77
N GLU A 156 10.32 13.82 -6.25
CA GLU A 156 11.49 13.59 -7.10
C GLU A 156 12.56 12.74 -6.41
N ALA A 157 12.77 12.93 -5.10
CA ALA A 157 13.67 12.10 -4.32
C ALA A 157 13.12 10.67 -4.09
N ALA A 158 11.81 10.51 -3.93
CA ALA A 158 11.19 9.20 -3.66
C ALA A 158 11.06 8.35 -4.92
N GLU A 159 10.76 8.96 -6.06
CA GLU A 159 10.52 8.29 -7.34
C GLU A 159 11.58 7.25 -7.73
N PRO A 160 12.90 7.53 -7.75
CA PRO A 160 13.89 6.52 -8.12
C PRO A 160 13.89 5.31 -7.16
N LEU A 161 13.58 5.51 -5.88
CA LEU A 161 13.48 4.42 -4.90
C LEU A 161 12.23 3.56 -5.12
N ILE A 162 11.14 4.17 -5.61
CA ILE A 162 9.93 3.42 -5.95
C ILE A 162 10.16 2.57 -7.21
N TYR A 163 10.90 3.09 -8.19
CA TYR A 163 11.33 2.30 -9.34
C TYR A 163 12.30 1.17 -8.96
N GLN A 164 13.10 1.33 -7.90
CA GLN A 164 13.90 0.22 -7.36
C GLN A 164 13.01 -0.90 -6.82
N ILE A 165 11.96 -0.57 -6.05
CA ILE A 165 10.97 -1.57 -5.58
C ILE A 165 10.28 -2.26 -6.76
N GLU A 166 9.87 -1.50 -7.79
CA GLU A 166 9.32 -2.08 -9.02
C GLU A 166 10.28 -3.09 -9.64
N LYS A 167 11.55 -2.69 -9.82
CA LYS A 167 12.59 -3.56 -10.38
C LYS A 167 12.82 -4.81 -9.51
N GLU A 168 12.85 -4.67 -8.18
CA GLU A 168 12.98 -5.80 -7.26
C GLU A 168 11.83 -6.81 -7.41
N ILE A 169 10.59 -6.33 -7.50
CA ILE A 169 9.41 -7.20 -7.70
C ILE A 169 9.51 -7.92 -9.04
N PHE A 170 9.73 -7.19 -10.13
CA PHE A 170 9.70 -7.78 -11.48
C PHE A 170 10.96 -8.58 -11.84
N ASN A 171 12.09 -8.37 -11.17
CA ASN A 171 13.25 -9.24 -11.30
C ASN A 171 12.98 -10.67 -10.77
N LYS A 172 11.97 -10.83 -9.91
CA LYS A 172 11.55 -12.13 -9.38
C LYS A 172 10.45 -12.78 -10.20
N ILE A 173 9.81 -12.05 -11.09
CA ILE A 173 8.70 -12.55 -11.91
C ILE A 173 9.23 -12.85 -13.31
N SER A 174 9.17 -14.11 -13.72
CA SER A 174 9.59 -14.50 -15.06
C SER A 174 8.74 -13.81 -16.12
N LYS A 175 9.33 -13.51 -17.28
CA LYS A 175 8.62 -12.83 -18.39
C LYS A 175 7.41 -13.62 -18.89
N THR A 176 7.44 -14.95 -18.75
CA THR A 176 6.35 -15.86 -19.07
C THR A 176 5.14 -15.73 -18.14
N SER A 177 5.33 -15.20 -16.94
CA SER A 177 4.28 -15.01 -15.93
C SER A 177 3.56 -13.65 -16.04
N LEU A 178 4.05 -12.74 -16.90
CA LEU A 178 3.51 -11.38 -17.07
C LEU A 178 2.41 -11.34 -18.14
N ASN A 179 1.21 -11.83 -17.81
CA ASN A 179 0.00 -11.56 -18.60
C ASN A 179 -0.80 -10.45 -17.90
N PHE A 180 -0.57 -9.19 -18.30
CA PHE A 180 -1.35 -8.03 -17.85
C PHE A 180 -2.38 -7.62 -18.89
#